data_AF-A0A2P4UN64-F1
#
_entry.id   AF-A0A2P4UN64-F1
#
_cell.length_a   1.000
_cell.length_b   1.000
_cell.length_c   1.000
_cell.angle_alpha   90.00
_cell.angle_beta   90.00
_cell.angle_gamma   90.00
#
_symmetry.space_group_name_H-M   'P 1'
#
loop_
_entity.id
_entity.type
_entity.pdbx_description
1 polymer ?
#
loop_
_entity_poly.entity_id
_entity_poly.type
_entity_poly.pdbx_seq_one_letter_code
_entity_poly.pdbx_strand_id
1 'polypeptide(L)'
;MLEGASVTLDELRTTENPSDPIVQGSLRVSAELGTLAETWRQAPRQVLARLHVLAAADAVDADALGRPRAEGKPSTDPAGLGDPPPPAVVAARLDQLSGLLTAPTKAPALVVAAIVHGELATLRPFGWGDGIIARAAQRLTLVARGFDPKSLTAPETGHAELSGAYGEALRGYAAGGQDGVAAWVAHCAAATAAAARDSQAICEAFMRG
;
A
#
# COMPACT_ATOMS: atom_id res chain seq x y z
N MET A 1 -4.65 -14.11 2.15
CA MET A 1 -4.28 -13.05 3.12
C MET A 1 -3.09 -12.28 2.58
N LEU A 2 -3.13 -10.95 2.56
CA LEU A 2 -2.07 -10.15 1.93
C LEU A 2 -0.80 -10.00 2.78
N GLU A 3 -0.95 -9.83 4.10
CA GLU A 3 0.17 -9.69 5.05
C GLU A 3 0.34 -10.93 5.96
N GLY A 4 -0.46 -11.96 5.77
CA GLY A 4 -0.43 -13.18 6.58
C GLY A 4 -1.23 -13.13 7.89
N ALA A 5 -1.70 -11.97 8.35
CA ALA A 5 -2.59 -11.85 9.51
C ALA A 5 -4.06 -12.01 9.12
N SER A 6 -4.87 -12.69 9.93
CA SER A 6 -6.32 -12.87 9.77
C SER A 6 -7.06 -12.46 11.03
N VAL A 7 -8.10 -11.64 10.87
CA VAL A 7 -8.98 -11.21 11.95
C VAL A 7 -10.39 -11.02 11.39
N THR A 8 -11.39 -11.41 12.18
CA THR A 8 -12.81 -11.21 11.87
C THR A 8 -13.29 -9.84 12.32
N LEU A 9 -14.41 -9.37 11.75
CA LEU A 9 -15.02 -8.11 12.21
C LEU A 9 -15.54 -8.21 13.65
N ASP A 10 -15.97 -9.38 14.08
CA ASP A 10 -16.46 -9.59 15.44
C ASP A 10 -15.31 -9.48 16.45
N GLU A 11 -14.16 -10.10 16.16
CA GLU A 11 -12.94 -9.95 16.96
C GLU A 11 -12.49 -8.48 17.04
N LEU A 12 -12.52 -7.74 15.92
CA LEU A 12 -12.17 -6.31 15.88
C LEU A 12 -13.10 -5.43 16.70
N ARG A 13 -14.36 -5.86 16.91
CA ARG A 13 -15.36 -5.12 17.71
C ARG A 13 -15.29 -5.44 19.20
N THR A 14 -14.54 -6.47 19.59
CA THR A 14 -14.34 -6.79 21.00
C THR A 14 -13.46 -5.74 21.69
N THR A 15 -13.63 -5.60 23.01
CA THR A 15 -12.76 -4.73 23.82
C THR A 15 -11.37 -5.31 24.05
N GLU A 16 -11.15 -6.58 23.71
CA GLU A 16 -9.88 -7.26 23.92
C GLU A 16 -8.79 -6.79 22.95
N ASN A 17 -9.16 -6.12 21.84
CA ASN A 17 -8.30 -5.58 20.78
C ASN A 17 -7.27 -6.60 20.24
N PRO A 18 -7.30 -7.00 18.97
CA PRO A 18 -6.35 -7.98 18.44
C PRO A 18 -4.91 -7.53 18.66
N SER A 19 -4.08 -8.32 19.36
CA SER A 19 -2.70 -7.96 19.70
C SER A 19 -1.72 -8.12 18.52
N ASP A 20 -2.18 -8.66 17.40
CA ASP A 20 -1.38 -8.82 16.19
C ASP A 20 -0.88 -7.45 15.68
N PRO A 21 0.44 -7.22 15.63
CA PRO A 21 1.00 -5.94 15.18
C PRO A 21 0.60 -5.55 13.76
N ILE A 22 0.35 -6.52 12.87
CA ILE A 22 -0.12 -6.27 11.49
C ILE A 22 -1.52 -5.67 11.53
N VAL A 23 -2.40 -6.21 12.38
CA VAL A 23 -3.78 -5.73 12.53
C VAL A 23 -3.77 -4.33 13.16
N GLN A 24 -3.07 -4.13 14.28
CA GLN A 24 -2.98 -2.82 14.95
C GLN A 24 -2.36 -1.76 14.05
N GLY A 25 -1.27 -2.09 13.35
CA GLY A 25 -0.64 -1.21 12.37
C GLY A 25 -1.58 -0.82 11.23
N SER A 26 -2.32 -1.78 10.68
CA SER A 26 -3.31 -1.53 9.62
C SER A 26 -4.44 -0.60 10.08
N LEU A 27 -4.94 -0.78 11.31
CA LEU A 27 -5.97 0.09 11.90
C LEU A 27 -5.46 1.53 12.06
N ARG A 28 -4.25 1.72 12.61
CA ARG A 28 -3.63 3.04 12.76
C ARG A 28 -3.44 3.74 11.40
N VAL A 29 -2.93 3.01 10.41
CA VAL A 29 -2.77 3.54 9.04
C VAL A 29 -4.12 3.94 8.44
N SER A 30 -5.14 3.09 8.56
CA SER A 30 -6.48 3.40 8.04
C SER A 30 -7.10 4.62 8.71
N ALA A 31 -6.94 4.77 10.03
CA ALA A 31 -7.49 5.89 10.79
C ALA A 31 -6.87 7.24 10.39
N GLU A 32 -5.60 7.27 10.00
CA GLU A 32 -4.89 8.49 9.65
C GLU A 32 -4.89 8.82 8.14
N LEU A 33 -5.25 7.87 7.29
CA LEU A 33 -5.15 8.00 5.83
C LEU A 33 -5.76 9.31 5.29
N GLY A 34 -6.94 9.70 5.79
CA GLY A 34 -7.65 10.89 5.32
C GLY A 34 -6.91 12.21 5.56
N THR A 35 -6.08 12.31 6.60
CA THR A 35 -5.33 13.53 6.94
C THR A 35 -4.04 13.67 6.14
N LEU A 36 -3.58 12.58 5.52
CA LEU A 36 -2.29 12.51 4.82
C LEU A 36 -2.37 12.89 3.34
N ALA A 37 -3.58 12.99 2.76
CA ALA A 37 -3.77 13.19 1.32
C ALA A 37 -3.18 14.52 0.81
N GLU A 38 -3.29 15.60 1.58
CA GLU A 38 -2.70 16.90 1.20
C GLU A 38 -1.17 16.81 1.20
N THR A 39 -0.61 16.33 2.30
CA THR A 39 0.84 16.16 2.47
C THR A 39 1.41 15.19 1.45
N TRP A 40 0.67 14.17 1.02
CA TRP A 40 1.09 13.20 0.00
C TRP A 40 1.45 13.88 -1.32
N ARG A 41 0.71 14.93 -1.71
CA ARG A 41 0.97 15.69 -2.95
C ARG A 41 2.25 16.51 -2.89
N GLN A 42 2.66 16.92 -1.69
CA GLN A 42 3.73 17.90 -1.50
C GLN A 42 5.04 17.24 -0.99
N ALA A 43 4.91 16.29 -0.08
CA ALA A 43 6.00 15.67 0.66
C ALA A 43 5.77 14.15 0.82
N PRO A 44 5.74 13.37 -0.27
CA PRO A 44 5.43 11.94 -0.22
C PRO A 44 6.38 11.15 0.71
N ARG A 45 7.67 11.51 0.78
CA ARG A 45 8.63 10.86 1.68
C ARG A 45 8.27 11.02 3.16
N GLN A 46 7.77 12.20 3.56
CA GLN A 46 7.31 12.44 4.93
C GLN A 46 6.10 11.58 5.26
N VAL A 47 5.17 11.44 4.32
CA VAL A 47 4.01 10.57 4.48
C VAL A 47 4.42 9.11 4.56
N LEU A 48 5.35 8.63 3.74
CA LEU A 48 5.86 7.25 3.84
C LEU A 48 6.48 6.97 5.21
N ALA A 49 7.30 7.89 5.73
CA ALA A 49 7.86 7.78 7.07
C ALA A 49 6.75 7.73 8.14
N ARG A 50 5.73 8.60 8.03
CA ARG A 50 4.59 8.59 8.96
C ARG A 50 3.79 7.30 8.90
N LEU A 51 3.49 6.80 7.70
CA LEU A 51 2.81 5.52 7.49
C LEU A 51 3.60 4.38 8.12
N HIS A 52 4.94 4.36 8.00
CA HIS A 52 5.76 3.35 8.66
C HIS A 52 5.71 3.46 10.19
N VAL A 53 5.76 4.68 10.76
CA VAL A 53 5.59 4.89 12.21
C VAL A 53 4.27 4.29 12.70
N LEU A 54 3.18 4.46 11.94
CA LEU A 54 1.87 3.91 12.28
C LEU A 54 1.79 2.40 12.11
N ALA A 55 2.32 1.89 10.99
CA ALA A 55 2.28 0.47 10.70
C ALA A 55 3.09 -0.31 11.73
N ALA A 56 4.33 0.11 11.99
CA ALA A 56 5.34 -0.71 12.67
C ALA A 56 5.47 -0.43 14.18
N ALA A 57 4.65 0.43 14.76
CA ALA A 57 4.82 0.92 16.14
C ALA A 57 4.92 -0.18 17.21
N ASP A 58 4.29 -1.35 17.00
CA ASP A 58 4.35 -2.49 17.93
C ASP A 58 5.18 -3.67 17.39
N ALA A 59 5.94 -3.45 16.31
CA ALA A 59 6.62 -4.51 15.56
C ALA A 59 8.12 -4.31 15.39
N VAL A 60 8.62 -3.07 15.52
CA VAL A 60 10.04 -2.74 15.36
C VAL A 60 10.53 -1.82 16.47
N ASP A 61 11.84 -1.74 16.63
CA ASP A 61 12.47 -0.84 17.60
C ASP A 61 12.16 0.65 17.29
N ALA A 62 12.02 1.45 18.34
CA ALA A 62 11.63 2.85 18.22
C ALA A 62 12.59 3.70 17.36
N ASP A 63 13.87 3.32 17.31
CA ASP A 63 14.90 3.99 16.50
C ASP A 63 14.84 3.62 15.01
N ALA A 64 14.11 2.56 14.64
CA ALA A 64 13.85 2.16 13.26
C ALA A 64 12.57 2.78 12.68
N LEU A 65 11.67 3.28 13.53
CA LEU A 65 10.39 3.85 13.09
C LEU A 65 10.58 5.03 12.12
N GLY A 66 9.83 4.99 11.01
CA GLY A 66 9.87 6.01 9.96
C GLY A 66 11.17 6.08 9.14
N ARG A 67 12.14 5.17 9.35
CA ARG A 67 13.43 5.20 8.67
C ARG A 67 13.57 4.07 7.65
N PRO A 68 14.04 4.34 6.42
CA PRO A 68 14.41 3.27 5.51
C PRO A 68 15.44 2.33 6.14
N ARG A 69 15.33 1.04 5.83
CA ARG A 69 16.20 0.01 6.43
C ARG A 69 17.67 0.24 6.09
N ALA A 70 18.53 -0.09 7.05
CA ALA A 70 19.98 -0.10 6.88
C ALA A 70 20.47 -1.39 6.20
N GLU A 71 21.75 -1.40 5.82
CA GLU A 71 22.42 -2.59 5.28
C GLU A 71 22.35 -3.76 6.27
N GLY A 72 22.10 -4.97 5.76
CA GLY A 72 22.01 -6.19 6.57
C GLY A 72 20.79 -6.31 7.49
N LYS A 73 19.88 -5.33 7.51
CA LYS A 73 18.60 -5.46 8.25
C LYS A 73 17.62 -6.35 7.47
N PRO A 74 16.89 -7.24 8.17
CA PRO A 74 15.95 -8.15 7.52
C PRO A 74 14.76 -7.41 6.89
N SER A 75 14.10 -8.07 5.95
CA SER A 75 12.84 -7.62 5.35
C SER A 75 11.84 -8.76 5.38
N THR A 76 10.60 -8.49 5.78
CA THR A 76 9.51 -9.44 5.59
C THR A 76 9.16 -9.57 4.10
N ASP A 77 8.57 -10.71 3.73
CA ASP A 77 8.15 -10.98 2.34
C ASP A 77 6.84 -11.77 2.27
N PRO A 78 5.69 -11.20 2.69
CA PRO A 78 4.40 -11.89 2.61
C PRO A 78 3.99 -12.24 1.17
N ALA A 79 4.51 -11.53 0.16
CA ALA A 79 4.18 -11.72 -1.25
C ALA A 79 5.10 -12.72 -1.99
N GLY A 80 6.16 -13.21 -1.35
CA GLY A 80 7.11 -14.15 -1.95
C GLY A 80 7.86 -13.57 -3.16
N LEU A 81 8.42 -12.38 -2.99
CA LEU A 81 9.22 -11.66 -3.98
C LEU A 81 10.71 -12.03 -3.94
N GLY A 82 11.20 -12.63 -2.85
CA GLY A 82 12.60 -12.98 -2.64
C GLY A 82 13.38 -11.89 -1.92
N ASP A 83 14.67 -11.74 -2.23
CA ASP A 83 15.54 -10.76 -1.58
C ASP A 83 15.21 -9.32 -2.02
N PRO A 84 15.18 -8.34 -1.08
CA PRO A 84 14.94 -6.94 -1.44
C PRO A 84 16.17 -6.33 -2.11
N PRO A 85 16.01 -5.27 -2.93
CA PRO A 85 17.13 -4.52 -3.47
C PRO A 85 18.05 -3.95 -2.37
N PRO A 86 19.33 -3.64 -2.60
CA PRO A 86 20.17 -3.00 -1.58
C PRO A 86 19.63 -1.63 -1.13
N PRO A 87 19.88 -1.18 0.12
CA PRO A 87 19.42 0.13 0.63
C PRO A 87 19.77 1.32 -0.27
N ALA A 88 20.95 1.30 -0.91
CA ALA A 88 21.35 2.37 -1.82
C ALA A 88 20.44 2.45 -3.07
N VAL A 89 20.03 1.30 -3.61
CA VAL A 89 19.07 1.23 -4.73
C VAL A 89 17.70 1.73 -4.28
N VAL A 90 17.26 1.31 -3.09
CA VAL A 90 15.99 1.78 -2.51
C VAL A 90 15.98 3.30 -2.34
N ALA A 91 17.04 3.89 -1.78
CA ALA A 91 17.12 5.33 -1.60
C ALA A 91 16.99 6.08 -2.93
N ALA A 92 17.74 5.67 -3.96
CA ALA A 92 17.67 6.27 -5.29
C ALA A 92 16.28 6.12 -5.93
N ARG A 93 15.62 4.97 -5.76
CA ARG A 93 14.28 4.72 -6.31
C ARG A 93 13.18 5.49 -5.57
N LEU A 94 13.29 5.65 -4.25
CA LEU A 94 12.40 6.52 -3.49
C LEU A 94 12.53 8.00 -3.89
N ASP A 95 13.74 8.46 -4.21
CA ASP A 95 13.97 9.81 -4.73
C ASP A 95 13.28 10.00 -6.08
N GLN A 96 13.44 9.03 -6.99
CA GLN A 96 12.76 9.03 -8.29
C GLN A 96 11.24 9.00 -8.15
N LEU A 97 10.70 8.15 -7.28
CA LEU A 97 9.26 8.07 -7.02
C LEU A 97 8.72 9.39 -6.44
N SER A 98 9.46 10.01 -5.52
CA SER A 98 9.11 11.32 -4.96
C SER A 98 9.08 12.39 -6.05
N GLY A 99 10.05 12.40 -6.98
CA GLY A 99 10.07 13.32 -8.11
C GLY A 99 8.91 13.08 -9.09
N LEU A 100 8.57 11.82 -9.37
CA LEU A 100 7.42 11.45 -10.20
C LEU A 100 6.10 11.96 -9.60
N LEU A 101 5.94 11.83 -8.28
CA LEU A 101 4.71 12.22 -7.59
C LEU A 101 4.50 13.73 -7.53
N THR A 102 5.57 14.51 -7.38
CA THR A 102 5.50 15.98 -7.29
C THR A 102 5.55 16.67 -8.65
N ALA A 103 5.99 15.99 -9.71
CA ALA A 103 6.00 16.52 -11.06
C ALA A 103 4.60 16.47 -11.73
N PRO A 104 4.27 17.46 -12.58
CA PRO A 104 3.09 17.38 -13.44
C PRO A 104 3.15 16.18 -14.38
N THR A 105 2.05 15.46 -14.53
CA THR A 105 1.94 14.36 -15.50
C THR A 105 0.52 14.24 -16.05
N LYS A 106 0.42 13.80 -17.30
CA LYS A 106 -0.84 13.47 -17.99
C LYS A 106 -1.20 11.98 -17.86
N ALA A 107 -0.38 11.18 -17.19
CA ALA A 107 -0.66 9.76 -16.98
C ALA A 107 -1.98 9.58 -16.18
N PRO A 108 -2.80 8.55 -16.49
CA PRO A 108 -3.99 8.27 -15.73
C PRO A 108 -3.68 8.02 -14.25
N ALA A 109 -4.53 8.52 -13.35
CA ALA A 109 -4.32 8.41 -11.90
C ALA A 109 -4.13 6.95 -11.43
N LEU A 110 -4.89 6.02 -12.02
CA LEU A 110 -4.77 4.59 -11.76
C LEU A 110 -3.38 4.02 -12.10
N VAL A 111 -2.78 4.47 -13.21
CA VAL A 111 -1.43 4.04 -13.62
C VAL A 111 -0.39 4.56 -12.62
N VAL A 112 -0.51 5.83 -12.21
CA VAL A 112 0.40 6.42 -11.20
C VAL A 112 0.26 5.67 -9.86
N ALA A 113 -0.97 5.37 -9.43
CA ALA A 113 -1.21 4.62 -8.20
C ALA A 113 -0.66 3.19 -8.26
N ALA A 114 -0.76 2.52 -9.41
CA ALA A 114 -0.17 1.19 -9.63
C ALA A 114 1.36 1.25 -9.54
N ILE A 115 2.02 2.24 -10.16
CA ILE A 115 3.48 2.41 -10.07
C ILE A 115 3.91 2.66 -8.62
N VAL A 116 3.22 3.53 -7.89
CA VAL A 116 3.49 3.80 -6.47
C VAL A 116 3.43 2.52 -5.64
N HIS A 117 2.36 1.74 -5.82
CA HIS A 117 2.21 0.47 -5.11
C HIS A 117 3.35 -0.48 -5.49
N GLY A 118 3.56 -0.72 -6.78
CA GLY A 118 4.57 -1.64 -7.29
C GLY A 118 5.98 -1.30 -6.79
N GLU A 119 6.38 -0.02 -6.87
CA GLU A 119 7.67 0.44 -6.34
C GLU A 119 7.78 0.15 -4.84
N LEU A 120 6.82 0.57 -4.02
CA LEU A 120 6.92 0.42 -2.56
C LEU A 120 6.93 -1.05 -2.13
N ALA A 121 6.06 -1.86 -2.73
CA ALA A 121 5.96 -3.29 -2.44
C ALA A 121 7.20 -4.07 -2.88
N THR A 122 7.86 -3.69 -3.97
CA THR A 122 9.05 -4.41 -4.45
C THR A 122 10.35 -3.91 -3.81
N LEU A 123 10.47 -2.60 -3.55
CA LEU A 123 11.64 -2.02 -2.90
C LEU A 123 11.76 -2.41 -1.42
N ARG A 124 10.62 -2.61 -0.75
CA ARG A 124 10.51 -2.87 0.70
C ARG A 124 11.40 -1.91 1.51
N PRO A 125 11.10 -0.59 1.44
CA PRO A 125 11.99 0.43 1.96
C PRO A 125 12.21 0.35 3.47
N PHE A 126 11.25 -0.15 4.24
CA PHE A 126 11.32 -0.19 5.69
C PHE A 126 11.67 -1.57 6.25
N GLY A 127 11.36 -2.65 5.51
CA GLY A 127 11.62 -4.03 5.91
C GLY A 127 10.50 -4.66 6.76
N TRP A 128 9.54 -3.86 7.23
CA TRP A 128 8.35 -4.33 7.92
C TRP A 128 7.14 -3.48 7.51
N GLY A 129 6.00 -4.13 7.23
CA GLY A 129 4.74 -3.43 6.90
C GLY A 129 4.73 -2.72 5.55
N ASP A 130 5.73 -2.95 4.69
CA ASP A 130 5.85 -2.28 3.39
C ASP A 130 4.63 -2.51 2.48
N GLY A 131 4.00 -3.69 2.55
CA GLY A 131 2.77 -3.96 1.80
C GLY A 131 1.58 -3.13 2.29
N ILE A 132 1.45 -2.91 3.61
CA ILE A 132 0.43 -2.01 4.20
C ILE A 132 0.67 -0.59 3.69
N ILE A 133 1.92 -0.13 3.73
CA ILE A 133 2.32 1.20 3.28
C ILE A 133 2.07 1.38 1.78
N ALA A 134 2.39 0.37 0.96
CA ALA A 134 2.18 0.40 -0.48
C ALA A 134 0.69 0.56 -0.84
N ARG A 135 -0.21 -0.17 -0.16
CA ARG A 135 -1.66 -0.05 -0.35
C ARG A 135 -2.21 1.29 0.14
N ALA A 136 -1.72 1.79 1.28
CA ALA A 136 -2.08 3.11 1.76
C ALA A 136 -1.63 4.22 0.77
N ALA A 137 -0.41 4.13 0.26
CA ALA A 137 0.13 5.06 -0.73
C ALA A 137 -0.62 5.00 -2.07
N GLN A 138 -1.08 3.81 -2.50
CA GLN A 138 -1.98 3.66 -3.65
C GLN A 138 -3.26 4.46 -3.44
N ARG A 139 -3.95 4.29 -2.30
CA ARG A 139 -5.18 5.02 -1.98
C ARG A 139 -4.94 6.53 -1.94
N LEU A 140 -3.89 6.98 -1.26
CA LEU A 140 -3.52 8.40 -1.20
C LEU A 140 -3.29 8.96 -2.60
N THR A 141 -2.69 8.19 -3.51
CA THR A 141 -2.48 8.60 -4.90
C THR A 141 -3.79 8.72 -5.67
N LEU A 142 -4.73 7.79 -5.50
CA LEU A 142 -6.06 7.86 -6.12
C LEU A 142 -6.85 9.09 -5.61
N VAL A 143 -6.80 9.35 -4.30
CA VAL A 143 -7.45 10.52 -3.66
C VAL A 143 -6.82 11.82 -4.18
N ALA A 144 -5.50 11.94 -4.09
CA ALA A 144 -4.74 13.14 -4.43
C ALA A 144 -4.88 13.54 -5.91
N ARG A 145 -5.09 12.57 -6.80
CA ARG A 145 -5.28 12.80 -8.24
C ARG A 145 -6.75 12.85 -8.66
N GLY A 146 -7.67 12.85 -7.70
CA GLY A 146 -9.11 13.05 -7.92
C GLY A 146 -9.83 11.85 -8.55
N PHE A 147 -9.21 10.66 -8.57
CA PHE A 147 -9.84 9.45 -9.09
C PHE A 147 -10.87 8.89 -8.09
N ASP A 148 -10.52 8.89 -6.80
CA ASP A 148 -11.40 8.54 -5.70
C ASP A 148 -11.29 9.59 -4.58
N PRO A 149 -11.79 10.82 -4.80
CA PRO A 149 -11.56 11.95 -3.89
C PRO A 149 -12.23 11.78 -2.52
N LYS A 150 -13.12 10.79 -2.39
CA LYS A 150 -13.80 10.46 -1.13
C LYS A 150 -13.29 9.16 -0.51
N SER A 151 -12.31 8.50 -1.13
CA SER A 151 -11.74 7.23 -0.66
C SER A 151 -12.81 6.17 -0.40
N LEU A 152 -13.82 6.09 -1.28
CA LEU A 152 -14.96 5.18 -1.18
C LEU A 152 -14.59 3.76 -1.58
N THR A 153 -13.55 3.61 -2.40
CA THR A 153 -13.01 2.32 -2.77
C THR A 153 -11.89 1.94 -1.80
N ALA A 154 -11.81 0.64 -1.51
CA ALA A 154 -10.71 0.04 -0.77
C ALA A 154 -9.97 -0.95 -1.70
N PRO A 155 -9.07 -0.50 -2.60
CA PRO A 155 -8.38 -1.38 -3.55
C PRO A 155 -7.70 -2.60 -2.90
N GLU A 156 -7.31 -2.51 -1.63
CA GLU A 156 -6.82 -3.61 -0.81
C GLU A 156 -7.80 -4.79 -0.68
N THR A 157 -9.12 -4.56 -0.69
CA THR A 157 -10.11 -5.65 -0.70
C THR A 157 -10.10 -6.37 -2.04
N GLY A 158 -10.01 -5.64 -3.14
CA GLY A 158 -9.86 -6.20 -4.48
C GLY A 158 -8.53 -6.94 -4.66
N HIS A 159 -7.44 -6.43 -4.09
CA HIS A 159 -6.16 -7.16 -4.06
C HIS A 159 -6.28 -8.45 -3.23
N ALA A 160 -7.05 -8.46 -2.14
CA ALA A 160 -7.30 -9.64 -1.34
C ALA A 160 -8.15 -10.68 -2.08
N GLU A 161 -9.21 -10.25 -2.79
CA GLU A 161 -10.02 -11.10 -3.67
C GLU A 161 -9.15 -11.73 -4.77
N LEU A 162 -8.27 -10.94 -5.37
CA LEU A 162 -7.35 -11.38 -6.43
C LEU A 162 -5.99 -11.88 -5.91
N SER A 163 -5.92 -12.30 -4.64
CA SER A 163 -4.65 -12.60 -3.97
C SER A 163 -3.84 -13.72 -4.63
N GLY A 164 -4.49 -14.65 -5.34
CA GLY A 164 -3.81 -15.69 -6.13
C GLY A 164 -2.90 -15.15 -7.23
N ALA A 165 -3.23 -13.99 -7.81
CA ALA A 165 -2.44 -13.34 -8.87
C ALA A 165 -1.55 -12.20 -8.35
N TYR A 166 -1.78 -11.71 -7.12
CA TYR A 166 -1.12 -10.52 -6.58
C TYR A 166 0.41 -10.66 -6.49
N GLY A 167 0.90 -11.76 -5.88
CA GLY A 167 2.33 -12.00 -5.74
C GLY A 167 3.03 -12.23 -7.08
N GLU A 168 2.38 -12.93 -8.02
CA GLU A 168 2.92 -13.14 -9.36
C GLU A 168 3.02 -11.84 -10.15
N ALA A 169 1.98 -11.00 -10.11
CA ALA A 169 2.00 -9.70 -10.77
C ALA A 169 3.08 -8.77 -10.20
N LEU A 170 3.30 -8.77 -8.87
CA LEU A 170 4.40 -8.03 -8.24
C LEU A 170 5.78 -8.58 -8.63
N ARG A 171 5.96 -9.90 -8.75
CA ARG A 171 7.21 -10.47 -9.29
C ARG A 171 7.46 -10.05 -10.73
N GLY A 172 6.42 -10.03 -11.55
CA GLY A 172 6.48 -9.52 -12.92
C GLY A 172 6.89 -8.04 -12.96
N TYR A 173 6.30 -7.21 -12.09
CA TYR A 173 6.69 -5.81 -11.95
C TYR A 173 8.17 -5.66 -11.52
N ALA A 174 8.61 -6.43 -10.52
CA ALA A 174 9.97 -6.41 -10.00
C ALA A 174 11.02 -6.82 -11.06
N ALA A 175 10.69 -7.80 -11.90
CA ALA A 175 11.53 -8.21 -13.02
C ALA A 175 11.66 -7.12 -14.11
N GLY A 176 10.74 -6.15 -14.11
CA GLY A 176 10.70 -5.04 -15.07
C GLY A 176 10.19 -5.45 -16.45
N GLY A 177 10.51 -4.64 -17.45
CA GLY A 177 10.01 -4.83 -18.82
C GLY A 177 8.58 -4.34 -19.01
N GLN A 178 8.18 -4.15 -20.27
CA GLN A 178 6.87 -3.62 -20.62
C GLN A 178 5.74 -4.57 -20.19
N ASP A 179 5.92 -5.87 -20.40
CA ASP A 179 4.90 -6.88 -20.08
C ASP A 179 4.65 -7.00 -18.57
N GLY A 180 5.71 -7.01 -17.76
CA GLY A 180 5.59 -7.08 -16.30
C GLY A 180 4.89 -5.84 -15.72
N VAL A 181 5.24 -4.65 -16.21
CA VAL A 181 4.57 -3.40 -15.81
C VAL A 181 3.12 -3.38 -16.28
N ALA A 182 2.83 -3.80 -17.52
CA ALA A 182 1.47 -3.85 -18.04
C ALA A 182 0.58 -4.83 -17.27
N ALA A 183 1.09 -6.02 -16.96
CA ALA A 183 0.39 -7.03 -16.17
C ALA A 183 0.07 -6.52 -14.75
N TRP A 184 1.01 -5.81 -14.11
CA TRP A 184 0.78 -5.20 -12.81
C TRP A 184 -0.26 -4.08 -12.84
N VAL A 185 -0.20 -3.19 -13.83
CA VAL A 185 -1.21 -2.14 -14.01
C VAL A 185 -2.59 -2.75 -14.24
N ALA A 186 -2.68 -3.82 -15.05
CA ALA A 186 -3.94 -4.54 -15.27
C ALA A 186 -4.47 -5.19 -13.98
N HIS A 187 -3.59 -5.78 -13.16
CA HIS A 187 -3.96 -6.30 -11.85
C HIS A 187 -4.52 -5.20 -10.92
N CYS A 188 -3.84 -4.05 -10.81
CA CYS A 188 -4.32 -2.92 -10.01
C CYS A 188 -5.67 -2.38 -10.51
N ALA A 189 -5.88 -2.35 -11.82
CA ALA A 189 -7.16 -1.97 -12.41
C ALA A 189 -8.29 -2.94 -12.04
N ALA A 190 -8.03 -4.25 -12.14
CA ALA A 190 -8.98 -5.29 -11.76
C ALA A 190 -9.32 -5.23 -10.26
N ALA A 191 -8.32 -5.06 -9.40
CA ALA A 191 -8.51 -4.90 -7.95
C ALA A 191 -9.33 -3.65 -7.61
N THR A 192 -9.05 -2.51 -8.26
CA THR A 192 -9.80 -1.27 -8.04
C THR A 192 -11.25 -1.42 -8.53
N ALA A 193 -11.48 -2.10 -9.66
CA ALA A 193 -12.82 -2.38 -10.15
C ALA A 193 -13.60 -3.33 -9.22
N ALA A 194 -12.95 -4.33 -8.63
CA ALA A 194 -13.55 -5.20 -7.62
C ALA A 194 -13.96 -4.41 -6.37
N ALA A 195 -13.05 -3.60 -5.83
CA ALA A 195 -13.33 -2.75 -4.68
C ALA A 195 -14.48 -1.75 -4.94
N ALA A 196 -14.59 -1.22 -6.16
CA ALA A 196 -15.68 -0.34 -6.54
C ALA A 196 -17.04 -1.05 -6.58
N ARG A 197 -17.09 -2.31 -7.06
CA ARG A 197 -18.32 -3.12 -7.04
C ARG A 197 -18.79 -3.40 -5.61
N ASP A 198 -17.86 -3.72 -4.71
CA ASP A 198 -18.18 -3.95 -3.29
C ASP A 198 -18.74 -2.67 -2.64
N SER A 199 -18.09 -1.53 -2.88
CA SER A 199 -18.56 -0.23 -2.38
C SER A 199 -19.96 0.11 -2.90
N GLN A 200 -20.22 -0.14 -4.20
CA GLN A 200 -21.55 0.04 -4.78
C GLN A 200 -22.60 -0.88 -4.13
N ALA A 201 -22.28 -2.17 -3.92
CA ALA A 201 -23.19 -3.12 -3.30
C ALA A 201 -23.58 -2.71 -1.87
N ILE A 202 -22.63 -2.15 -1.10
CA ILE A 202 -22.89 -1.61 0.24
C ILE A 202 -23.84 -0.41 0.17
N CYS A 203 -23.59 0.55 -0.73
CA CYS A 203 -24.45 1.71 -0.91
C CYS A 203 -25.87 1.30 -1.31
N GLU A 204 -26.01 0.35 -2.25
CA GLU A 204 -27.31 -0.15 -2.66
C GLU A 204 -28.05 -0.91 -1.55
N ALA A 205 -27.33 -1.69 -0.73
CA ALA A 205 -27.92 -2.35 0.42
C ALA A 205 -28.46 -1.32 1.42
N PHE A 206 -27.69 -0.28 1.73
CA PHE A 206 -28.12 0.81 2.61
C PHE A 206 -29.35 1.55 2.06
N MET A 207 -29.44 1.75 0.74
CA MET A 207 -30.61 2.38 0.11
C MET A 207 -31.88 1.51 0.15
N ARG A 208 -31.75 0.19 0.27
CA ARG A 208 -32.88 -0.74 0.30
C ARG A 208 -33.47 -0.95 1.70
N GLY A 209 -32.75 -0.58 2.76
CA GLY A 209 -33.16 -0.76 4.17
C GLY A 209 -32.55 -2.02 4.79
#